data_AF-A0A977PJQ5-F1
#
_entry.id   AF-A0A977PJQ5-F1
#
_cell.length_a   1.000
_cell.length_b   1.000
_cell.length_c   1.000
_cell.angle_alpha   90.00
_cell.angle_beta   90.00
_cell.angle_gamma   90.00
#
_symmetry.space_group_name_H-M   'P 1'
#
loop_
_entity.id
_entity.type
_entity.pdbx_description
1 polymer ?
#
loop_
_entity_poly.entity_id
_entity_poly.type
_entity_poly.pdbx_seq_one_letter_code
_entity_poly.pdbx_strand_id
1 'polypeptide(L)' 'MITSYDRFLTGKSSEVIDYKNIDFLRTFITVQGKILPRRMTKLNAKQHRFVIKAIKQARILGLLPFINKENL' A
#
# COMPACT_ATOMS: atom_id res chain seq x y z
N MET A 1 1.79 -11.60 -17.47
CA MET A 1 2.35 -10.24 -17.35
C MET A 1 2.99 -10.09 -15.99
N ILE A 2 4.33 -10.15 -15.94
CA ILE A 2 5.09 -9.94 -14.70
C ILE A 2 5.22 -8.42 -14.54
N THR A 3 4.52 -7.82 -13.58
CA THR A 3 4.74 -6.42 -13.23
C THR A 3 5.98 -6.30 -12.33
N SER A 4 6.66 -5.17 -12.36
CA SER A 4 7.85 -4.89 -11.55
C SER A 4 7.64 -5.12 -10.04
N TYR A 5 6.40 -5.01 -9.55
CA TYR A 5 6.03 -5.25 -8.15
C TYR A 5 5.93 -6.73 -7.77
N ASP A 6 5.68 -7.64 -8.71
CA ASP A 6 5.56 -9.07 -8.42
C ASP A 6 6.93 -9.67 -8.02
N ARG A 7 8.03 -9.09 -8.53
CA ARG A 7 9.38 -9.47 -8.11
C ARG A 7 9.68 -9.13 -6.64
N PHE A 8 9.16 -7.99 -6.14
CA PHE A 8 9.31 -7.59 -4.75
C PHE A 8 8.46 -8.43 -3.79
N LEU A 9 7.28 -8.89 -4.23
CA LEU A 9 6.33 -9.61 -3.38
C LEU A 9 6.46 -11.14 -3.41
N THR A 10 7.32 -11.68 -4.29
CA THR A 10 7.50 -13.13 -4.51
C THR A 10 8.92 -13.60 -4.18
N GLY A 11 9.82 -12.68 -3.79
CA GLY A 11 11.19 -12.96 -3.38
C GLY A 11 11.26 -13.58 -1.99
N LYS A 12 12.20 -14.51 -1.82
CA LYS A 12 12.41 -15.41 -0.66
C LYS A 12 12.76 -14.73 0.68
N SER A 13 12.61 -13.43 0.77
CA SER A 13 12.65 -12.65 1.99
C SER A 13 11.27 -12.03 2.14
N SER A 14 10.48 -12.62 3.03
CA SER A 14 9.26 -12.04 3.54
C SER A 14 9.57 -10.69 4.19
N GLU A 15 9.75 -9.64 3.39
CA GLU A 15 9.29 -8.31 3.77
C GLU A 15 7.76 -8.44 3.80
N VAL A 16 7.29 -9.03 4.90
CA VAL A 16 5.89 -9.11 5.25
C VAL A 16 5.37 -7.70 5.10
N ILE A 17 4.31 -7.53 4.30
CA ILE A 17 3.65 -6.24 4.11
C ILE A 17 3.15 -5.80 5.49
N ASP A 18 4.00 -5.04 6.19
CA ASP A 18 3.81 -4.59 7.56
C ASP A 18 3.38 -3.12 7.51
N TYR A 19 2.53 -2.73 8.45
CA TYR A 19 2.07 -1.35 8.61
C TYR A 19 3.22 -0.38 8.94
N LYS A 20 4.36 -0.91 9.38
CA LYS A 20 5.58 -0.16 9.73
C LYS A 20 6.35 0.35 8.51
N ASN A 21 6.19 -0.27 7.34
CA ASN A 21 6.91 0.16 6.13
C ASN A 21 6.14 1.30 5.44
N ILE A 22 6.24 2.50 6.02
CA ILE A 22 5.46 3.68 5.60
C ILE A 22 5.80 4.08 4.16
N ASP A 23 7.08 4.03 3.77
CA ASP A 23 7.53 4.43 2.45
C ASP A 23 6.94 3.53 1.36
N PHE A 24 6.90 2.22 1.62
CA PHE A 24 6.23 1.28 0.74
C PHE A 24 4.73 1.56 0.65
N LEU A 25 4.05 1.72 1.80
CA LEU A 25 2.60 1.94 1.84
C LEU A 25 2.18 3.28 1.22
N ARG A 26 3.04 4.31 1.25
CA ARG A 26 2.82 5.60 0.59
C ARG A 26 2.66 5.46 -0.92
N THR A 27 3.32 4.50 -1.56
CA THR A 27 3.18 4.26 -3.02
C THR A 27 1.79 3.76 -3.41
N PHE A 28 1.01 3.25 -2.46
CA PHE A 28 -0.34 2.71 -2.67
C PHE A 28 -1.47 3.68 -2.27
N ILE A 29 -1.14 4.91 -1.91
CA ILE A 29 -2.10 5.97 -1.61
C ILE A 29 -1.89 7.16 -2.56
N THR A 30 -2.96 7.90 -2.81
CA THR A 30 -2.89 9.16 -3.54
C THR A 30 -2.33 10.26 -2.65
N VAL A 31 -1.95 11.40 -3.24
CA VAL A 31 -1.52 12.61 -2.52
C VAL A 31 -2.59 13.07 -1.52
N GLN A 32 -3.87 12.89 -1.86
CA GLN A 32 -5.02 13.20 -1.00
C GLN A 32 -5.22 12.17 0.13
N GLY A 33 -4.41 11.12 0.21
CA GLY A 33 -4.55 10.04 1.19
C GLY A 33 -5.63 9.01 0.85
N LYS A 34 -6.14 8.94 -0.39
CA LYS A 34 -7.07 7.87 -0.80
C LYS A 34 -6.30 6.60 -1.18
N ILE A 35 -6.85 5.42 -0.93
CA ILE A 35 -6.21 4.16 -1.32
C ILE A 35 -6.35 3.96 -2.83
N LEU A 36 -5.25 3.59 -3.51
CA LEU A 36 -5.28 3.31 -4.94
C LEU A 36 -6.07 2.04 -5.28
N PRO A 37 -6.90 2.05 -6.33
CA PRO A 37 -7.64 0.88 -6.76
C PRO A 37 -6.69 -0.18 -7.35
N ARG A 38 -7.06 -1.46 -7.23
CA ARG A 38 -6.24 -2.61 -7.70
C ARG A 38 -5.80 -2.49 -9.16
N ARG A 39 -6.66 -1.90 -10.01
CA ARG A 39 -6.40 -1.71 -11.44
C ARG A 39 -5.16 -0.85 -11.71
N MET A 40 -4.89 0.11 -10.83
CA MET A 40 -3.74 1.01 -10.90
C MET A 40 -2.49 0.36 -10.31
N THR A 41 -2.64 -0.35 -9.19
CA THR A 41 -1.51 -0.96 -8.47
C THR A 41 -0.98 -2.22 -9.14
N LYS A 42 -1.76 -2.83 -10.04
CA LYS A 42 -1.43 -4.07 -10.78
C LYS A 42 -0.99 -5.23 -9.87
N LEU A 43 -1.47 -5.24 -8.63
CA LEU A 43 -1.26 -6.31 -7.66
C LEU A 43 -2.28 -7.45 -7.84
N ASN A 44 -1.89 -8.66 -7.45
CA ASN A 44 -2.83 -9.77 -7.33
C ASN A 44 -3.85 -9.48 -6.22
N ALA A 45 -5.04 -10.09 -6.32
CA ALA A 45 -6.13 -9.84 -5.36
C ALA A 45 -5.72 -10.14 -3.91
N LYS A 46 -4.92 -11.19 -3.70
CA LYS A 46 -4.39 -11.56 -2.37
C LYS A 46 -3.42 -10.49 -1.84
N GLN A 47 -2.46 -10.06 -2.65
CA GLN A 47 -1.48 -9.02 -2.29
C GLN A 47 -2.19 -7.69 -1.99
N HIS A 48 -3.13 -7.26 -2.83
CA HIS A 48 -3.86 -6.01 -2.65
C HIS A 48 -4.67 -5.98 -1.34
N ARG A 49 -5.29 -7.11 -0.95
CA ARG A 49 -5.96 -7.23 0.37
C ARG A 49 -4.99 -7.07 1.54
N PHE A 50 -3.80 -7.65 1.44
CA PHE A 50 -2.77 -7.50 2.50
C PHE A 50 -2.29 -6.05 2.61
N VAL A 51 -1.98 -5.40 1.48
CA VAL A 51 -1.61 -3.98 1.45
C VAL A 51 -2.69 -3.11 2.07
N ILE A 52 -3.97 -3.31 1.70
CA ILE A 52 -5.08 -2.54 2.28
C ILE A 52 -5.14 -2.73 3.80
N LYS A 53 -4.95 -3.95 4.30
CA LYS A 53 -4.97 -4.22 5.74
C LYS A 53 -3.84 -3.46 6.45
N ALA A 54 -2.63 -3.48 5.91
CA ALA A 54 -1.49 -2.75 6.44
C ALA A 54 -1.70 -1.23 6.41
N ILE A 55 -2.23 -0.67 5.30
CA ILE A 55 -2.57 0.76 5.20
C ILE A 55 -3.60 1.15 6.27
N LYS A 56 -4.65 0.33 6.46
CA LYS A 56 -5.67 0.61 7.49
C LYS A 56 -5.08 0.59 8.89
N GLN A 57 -4.20 -0.36 9.20
CA GLN A 57 -3.50 -0.41 10.48
C GLN A 57 -2.60 0.83 10.67
N ALA A 58 -1.79 1.18 9.68
CA ALA A 58 -0.92 2.35 9.70
C ALA A 58 -1.73 3.65 9.93
N ARG A 59 -2.92 3.76 9.36
CA ARG A 59 -3.82 4.89 9.56
C ARG A 59 -4.37 5.00 10.98
N ILE A 60 -4.77 3.87 11.57
CA ILE A 60 -5.25 3.84 12.96
C ILE A 60 -4.14 4.28 13.92
N LEU A 61 -2.89 3.92 13.61
CA LEU A 61 -1.70 4.31 14.37
C LEU A 61 -1.21 5.73 14.08
N GLY A 62 -1.85 6.47 13.16
CA GLY A 62 -1.47 7.83 12.80
C GLY A 62 -0.24 7.95 11.89
N LEU A 63 0.28 6.84 11.35
CA LEU A 63 1.44 6.83 10.44
C LEU A 63 1.10 7.31 9.03
N LEU A 64 -0.16 7.14 8.61
CA LEU A 64 -0.67 7.57 7.31
C LEU A 64 -1.96 8.37 7.46
N PRO A 65 -2.19 9.42 6.65
CA PRO A 65 -3.41 10.20 6.70
C PRO A 65 -4.59 9.45 6.08
N PHE A 66 -5.79 9.72 6.60
CA PHE A 66 -7.05 9.30 5.97
C PHE A 66 -7.44 10.22 4.82
N ILE A 67 -7.21 11.53 4.99
CA ILE A 67 -7.50 12.60 4.04
C ILE A 67 -6.39 13.64 4.22
N ASN A 68 -5.74 14.04 3.13
CA ASN A 68 -4.85 15.19 3.12
C ASN A 68 -5.61 16.42 2.61
N LYS A 69 -5.72 17.46 3.46
CA LYS A 69 -6.51 18.67 3.18
C LYS A 69 -5.77 19.74 2.38
N GLU A 70 -4.46 19.59 2.19
CA GLU A 70 -3.64 20.63 1.54
C GLU A 70 -3.89 20.78 0.03
N ASN A 71 -4.72 19.91 -0.57
CA ASN A 71 -5.08 19.96 -1.99
C ASN A 71 -6.61 20.05 -2.21
N LEU A 72 -7.32 20.67 -1.26
CA LEU A 72 -8.72 21.06 -1.40
C LEU A 72 -8.82 22.49 -1.93
#